data_AF-J9FP88-F1
#
_entry.id   AF-J9FP88-F1
#
_cell.length_a   1.000
_cell.length_b   1.000
_cell.length_c   1.000
_cell.angle_alpha   90.00
_cell.angle_beta   90.00
_cell.angle_gamma   90.00
#
_symmetry.space_group_name_H-M   'P 1'
#
loop_
_entity.id
_entity.type
_entity.pdbx_description
1 polymer ?
#
loop_
_entity_poly.entity_id
_entity_poly.type
_entity_poly.pdbx_seq_one_letter_code
_entity_poly.pdbx_strand_id
1 'polypeptide(L)'
;MVFQVLFYCVLITLGVYLLKGERHSLKEFAQSLTSYWFVSSYLLLYLLSPVLNAFIAQSDERTLRRYLVGWFVVTIPLSLVGTELAEGYSALSFVGLYLLGRYLRLYSTARFANLPRKRFLQLFLINTVGLGGTAWIYFCVKPAHFPNPTLILISYTSPFVILNAVCLILYFSRIHLQSKVINWLAAGSFAAYLTHQQVFIRSNYFETIRTLSLSLPPLIFVLAAAGVILTIFLLSSSLDHCREWIWIKILHHVNGIKEK
;
A
#
# COMPACT_ATOMS: atom_id res chain seq x y z
N MET A 1 6.93 11.88 5.06
CA MET A 1 6.67 10.53 5.61
C MET A 1 7.06 10.41 7.09
N VAL A 2 8.34 10.52 7.47
CA VAL A 2 8.78 10.31 8.88
C VAL A 2 8.01 11.20 9.89
N PHE A 3 7.89 12.50 9.61
CA PHE A 3 7.11 13.41 10.46
C PHE A 3 5.64 13.00 10.60
N GLN A 4 5.03 12.49 9.52
CA GLN A 4 3.64 12.04 9.53
C GLN A 4 3.47 10.77 10.37
N VAL A 5 4.42 9.82 10.30
CA VAL A 5 4.45 8.65 11.19
C VAL A 5 4.53 9.07 12.65
N LEU A 6 5.47 9.97 12.98
CA LEU A 6 5.63 10.48 14.35
C LEU A 6 4.35 11.17 14.84
N PHE A 7 3.75 12.03 14.02
CA PHE A 7 2.51 12.73 14.35
C PHE A 7 1.38 11.75 14.69
N TYR A 8 1.14 10.73 13.84
CA TYR A 8 0.09 9.74 14.10
C TYR A 8 0.40 8.86 15.30
N CYS A 9 1.67 8.50 15.55
CA CYS A 9 2.04 7.74 16.73
C CYS A 9 1.75 8.52 18.02
N VAL A 10 2.12 9.80 18.08
CA VAL A 10 1.81 10.67 19.22
C VAL A 10 0.30 10.85 19.38
N LEU A 11 -0.39 11.19 18.29
CA LEU A 11 -1.83 11.42 18.30
C LEU A 11 -2.61 10.20 18.82
N ILE A 12 -2.28 9.01 18.31
CA ILE A 12 -2.98 7.77 18.69
C ILE A 12 -2.62 7.37 20.12
N THR A 13 -1.35 7.45 20.52
CA THR A 13 -0.93 7.14 21.90
C THR A 13 -1.66 8.02 22.90
N LEU A 14 -1.74 9.34 22.63
CA LEU A 14 -2.48 10.28 23.47
C LEU A 14 -3.99 10.00 23.43
N GLY A 15 -4.56 9.73 22.25
CA GLY A 15 -5.98 9.41 22.11
C GLY A 15 -6.39 8.16 22.89
N VAL A 16 -5.58 7.10 22.83
CA VAL A 16 -5.80 5.85 23.57
C VAL A 16 -5.69 6.09 25.08
N TYR A 17 -4.71 6.87 25.53
CA TYR A 17 -4.60 7.29 26.93
C TYR A 17 -5.84 8.06 27.41
N LEU A 18 -6.29 9.06 26.64
CA LEU A 18 -7.42 9.92 27.03
C LEU A 18 -8.77 9.19 27.00
N LEU A 19 -8.98 8.28 26.04
CA LEU A 19 -10.27 7.61 25.84
C LEU A 19 -10.40 6.32 26.65
N LYS A 20 -9.30 5.60 26.88
CA LYS A 20 -9.31 4.29 27.55
C LYS A 20 -8.50 4.24 28.84
N GLY A 21 -7.74 5.28 29.17
CA GLY A 21 -6.82 5.27 30.31
C GLY A 21 -5.60 4.38 30.12
N GLU A 22 -5.40 3.82 28.93
CA GLU A 22 -4.28 2.93 28.60
C GLU A 22 -2.96 3.73 28.59
N ARG A 23 -2.03 3.36 29.47
CA ARG A 23 -0.70 3.98 29.56
C ARG A 23 0.32 3.11 28.83
N HIS A 24 1.06 3.72 27.90
CA HIS A 24 2.13 3.06 27.19
C HIS A 24 3.49 3.57 27.65
N SER A 25 4.41 2.65 27.86
CA SER A 25 5.82 2.91 28.15
C SER A 25 6.53 3.54 26.95
N LEU A 26 7.70 4.16 27.19
CA LEU A 26 8.56 4.68 26.12
C LEU A 26 8.97 3.59 25.13
N LYS A 27 9.14 2.34 25.60
CA LYS A 27 9.46 1.20 24.74
C LYS A 27 8.32 0.88 23.79
N GLU A 28 7.08 0.85 24.27
CA GLU A 28 5.89 0.61 23.44
C GLU A 28 5.66 1.75 22.44
N PHE A 29 5.88 3.00 22.87
CA PHE A 29 5.85 4.14 21.96
C PHE A 29 6.92 4.01 20.85
N ALA A 30 8.16 3.67 21.20
CA ALA A 30 9.22 3.45 20.21
C ALA A 30 8.89 2.30 19.25
N GLN A 31 8.32 1.20 19.74
CA GLN A 31 7.85 0.09 18.92
C GLN A 31 6.75 0.52 17.93
N SER A 32 5.83 1.39 18.36
CA SER A 32 4.75 1.92 17.51
C SER A 32 5.27 2.72 16.31
N LEU A 33 6.44 3.37 16.43
CA LEU A 33 7.07 4.09 15.33
C LEU A 33 7.62 3.15 14.25
N THR A 34 8.02 1.94 14.64
CA THR A 34 8.70 0.97 13.77
C THR A 34 7.80 -0.18 13.31
N SER A 35 6.60 -0.32 13.88
CA SER A 35 5.70 -1.45 13.60
C SER A 35 5.06 -1.43 12.21
N TYR A 36 5.17 -0.31 11.48
CA TYR A 36 4.63 -0.17 10.14
C TYR A 36 5.55 -0.80 9.10
N TRP A 37 5.26 -2.04 8.69
CA TRP A 37 6.05 -2.78 7.70
C TRP A 37 6.25 -1.99 6.39
N PHE A 38 5.22 -1.26 5.94
CA PHE A 38 5.26 -0.47 4.70
C PHE A 38 6.25 0.69 4.83
N VAL A 39 6.20 1.41 5.95
CA VAL A 39 7.08 2.56 6.22
C VAL A 39 8.53 2.11 6.22
N SER A 40 8.83 1.02 6.94
CA SER A 40 10.16 0.44 7.01
C SER A 40 10.68 0.01 5.63
N SER A 41 9.85 -0.70 4.85
CA SER A 41 10.20 -1.14 3.49
C SER A 41 10.41 0.03 2.53
N TYR A 42 9.56 1.06 2.63
CA TYR A 42 9.65 2.26 1.79
C TYR A 42 10.87 3.12 2.13
N LEU A 43 11.22 3.30 3.41
CA LEU A 43 12.44 4.02 3.80
C LEU A 43 13.70 3.33 3.26
N LEU A 44 13.74 2.00 3.31
CA LEU A 44 14.85 1.25 2.74
C LEU A 44 14.89 1.37 1.22
N LEU A 45 13.75 1.30 0.53
CA LEU A 45 13.68 1.60 -0.90
C LEU A 45 14.19 3.02 -1.21
N TYR A 46 13.79 4.01 -0.42
CA TYR A 46 14.20 5.41 -0.61
C TYR A 46 15.73 5.54 -0.51
N LEU A 47 16.35 4.87 0.47
CA LEU A 47 17.81 4.80 0.61
C LEU A 47 18.48 4.11 -0.59
N LEU A 48 17.88 3.05 -1.12
CA LEU A 48 18.39 2.32 -2.28
C LEU A 48 18.13 3.05 -3.61
N SER A 49 17.19 3.99 -3.65
CA SER A 49 16.74 4.64 -4.89
C SER A 49 17.85 5.31 -5.71
N PRO A 50 18.91 5.93 -5.14
CA PRO A 50 20.02 6.48 -5.93
C PRO A 50 20.76 5.38 -6.71
N VAL A 51 21.01 4.23 -6.09
CA VAL A 51 21.68 3.08 -6.71
C VAL A 51 20.81 2.52 -7.83
N LEU A 52 19.51 2.33 -7.57
CA LEU A 52 18.55 1.86 -8.58
C LEU A 52 18.47 2.82 -9.77
N ASN A 53 18.45 4.13 -9.50
CA ASN A 53 18.42 5.14 -10.55
C ASN A 53 19.71 5.15 -11.38
N ALA A 54 20.88 4.99 -10.75
CA ALA A 54 22.15 4.86 -11.44
C ALA A 54 22.21 3.62 -12.34
N PHE A 55 21.69 2.47 -11.86
CA PHE A 55 21.55 1.26 -12.67
C PHE A 55 20.64 1.48 -13.89
N ILE A 56 19.47 2.11 -13.69
CA ILE A 56 18.53 2.41 -14.77
C ILE A 56 19.16 3.36 -15.80
N ALA A 57 19.88 4.40 -15.36
CA ALA A 57 20.47 5.39 -16.24
C ALA A 57 21.56 4.80 -17.17
N GLN A 58 22.24 3.75 -16.72
CA GLN A 58 23.31 3.08 -17.48
C GLN A 58 22.81 1.87 -18.28
N SER A 59 21.57 1.41 -18.04
CA SER A 59 21.01 0.23 -18.69
C SER A 59 20.24 0.61 -19.95
N ASP A 60 20.42 -0.18 -21.01
CA ASP A 60 19.50 -0.14 -22.15
C ASP A 60 18.18 -0.88 -21.82
N GLU A 61 17.18 -0.72 -22.70
CA GLU A 61 15.87 -1.35 -22.48
C GLU A 61 15.98 -2.88 -22.36
N ARG A 62 16.84 -3.51 -23.18
CA ARG A 62 16.96 -4.97 -23.22
C ARG A 62 17.53 -5.50 -21.91
N THR A 63 18.53 -4.83 -21.35
CA THR A 63 19.15 -5.17 -20.07
C THR A 63 18.14 -5.02 -18.94
N LEU A 64 17.45 -3.87 -18.87
CA LEU A 64 16.45 -3.65 -17.82
C LEU A 64 15.29 -4.66 -17.91
N ARG A 65 14.82 -4.98 -19.13
CA ARG A 65 13.78 -5.99 -19.35
C ARG A 65 14.23 -7.38 -18.92
N ARG A 66 15.45 -7.81 -19.31
CA ARG A 66 16.00 -9.12 -18.92
C ARG A 66 16.17 -9.23 -17.41
N TYR A 67 16.67 -8.17 -16.78
CA TYR A 67 16.78 -8.07 -15.33
C TYR A 67 15.40 -8.22 -14.67
N LEU A 68 14.38 -7.49 -15.13
CA LEU A 68 13.03 -7.59 -14.57
C LEU A 68 12.40 -8.98 -14.75
N VAL A 69 12.58 -9.60 -15.93
CA VAL A 69 12.11 -10.97 -16.15
C VAL A 69 12.82 -11.93 -15.19
N GLY A 70 14.16 -11.87 -15.11
CA GLY A 70 14.93 -12.68 -14.17
C GLY A 70 14.51 -12.45 -12.72
N TRP A 71 14.30 -11.20 -12.34
CA TRP A 71 13.83 -10.80 -11.02
C TRP A 71 12.52 -11.51 -10.67
N PHE A 72 11.47 -11.33 -11.46
CA PHE A 72 10.17 -11.93 -11.16
C PHE A 72 10.15 -13.46 -11.31
N VAL A 73 10.93 -14.02 -12.24
CA VAL A 73 11.09 -15.48 -12.38
C VAL A 73 11.72 -16.09 -11.11
N VAL A 74 12.58 -15.36 -10.40
CA VAL A 74 13.16 -15.83 -9.13
C VAL A 74 12.26 -15.49 -7.95
N THR A 75 11.78 -14.25 -7.85
CA THR A 75 11.06 -13.79 -6.65
C THR A 75 9.66 -14.39 -6.52
N ILE A 76 8.97 -14.65 -7.64
CA ILE A 76 7.61 -15.22 -7.57
C ILE A 76 7.65 -16.64 -6.98
N PRO A 77 8.42 -17.62 -7.54
CA PRO A 77 8.53 -18.95 -6.94
C PRO A 77 9.10 -18.92 -5.52
N LEU A 78 10.11 -18.08 -5.26
CA LEU A 78 10.67 -17.94 -3.92
C LEU A 78 9.63 -17.49 -2.90
N SER A 79 8.71 -16.60 -3.29
CA SER A 79 7.62 -16.16 -2.42
C SER A 79 6.51 -17.20 -2.24
N LEU A 80 6.40 -18.19 -3.12
CA LEU A 80 5.41 -19.27 -3.00
C LEU A 80 5.90 -20.41 -2.11
N VAL A 81 7.22 -20.64 -2.06
CA VAL A 81 7.83 -21.77 -1.34
C VAL A 81 8.50 -21.32 -0.04
N GLY A 82 9.01 -20.10 0.02
CA GLY A 82 9.77 -19.58 1.15
C GLY A 82 9.12 -18.37 1.84
N THR A 83 9.62 -18.04 3.03
CA THR A 83 9.17 -16.90 3.84
C THR A 83 9.97 -15.63 3.61
N GLU A 84 11.09 -15.72 2.87
CA GLU A 84 12.10 -14.65 2.73
C GLU A 84 11.56 -13.35 2.12
N LEU A 85 10.52 -13.45 1.29
CA LEU A 85 9.89 -12.29 0.65
C LEU A 85 8.65 -11.78 1.39
N ALA A 86 8.26 -12.44 2.48
CA ALA A 86 7.12 -12.10 3.33
C ALA A 86 5.87 -11.75 2.49
N GLU A 87 5.52 -12.57 1.50
CA GLU A 87 4.35 -12.32 0.62
C GLU A 87 4.36 -10.95 -0.10
N GLY A 88 5.54 -10.35 -0.23
CA GLY A 88 5.76 -9.04 -0.84
C GLY A 88 5.82 -7.87 0.15
N TYR A 89 5.67 -8.13 1.45
CA TYR A 89 5.83 -7.17 2.54
C TYR A 89 7.31 -6.87 2.85
N SER A 90 8.12 -6.64 1.82
CA SER A 90 9.57 -6.43 1.98
C SER A 90 10.11 -5.30 1.08
N ALA A 91 11.20 -4.68 1.54
CA ALA A 91 11.95 -3.72 0.73
C ALA A 91 12.49 -4.35 -0.56
N LEU A 92 12.81 -5.65 -0.54
CA LEU A 92 13.28 -6.36 -1.72
C LEU A 92 12.19 -6.41 -2.78
N SER A 93 10.96 -6.78 -2.40
CA SER A 93 9.81 -6.73 -3.32
C SER A 93 9.58 -5.32 -3.87
N PHE A 94 9.81 -4.29 -3.06
CA PHE A 94 9.71 -2.89 -3.48
C PHE A 94 10.77 -2.51 -4.53
N VAL A 95 11.98 -3.07 -4.49
CA VAL A 95 13.00 -2.87 -5.54
C VAL A 95 12.47 -3.35 -6.89
N GLY A 96 11.92 -4.56 -6.95
CA GLY A 96 11.34 -5.11 -8.18
C GLY A 96 10.20 -4.26 -8.73
N LEU A 97 9.27 -3.85 -7.85
CA LEU A 97 8.14 -3.00 -8.23
C LEU A 97 8.57 -1.59 -8.65
N TYR A 98 9.58 -1.01 -8.00
CA TYR A 98 10.15 0.29 -8.37
C TYR A 98 10.75 0.25 -9.79
N LEU A 99 11.58 -0.76 -10.07
CA LEU A 99 12.19 -0.94 -11.39
C LEU A 99 11.13 -1.23 -12.46
N LEU A 100 10.10 -2.02 -12.14
CA LEU A 100 8.97 -2.29 -13.03
C LEU A 100 8.21 -0.99 -13.36
N GLY A 101 7.85 -0.20 -12.35
CA GLY A 101 7.18 1.09 -12.54
C GLY A 101 7.99 2.05 -13.39
N ARG A 102 9.32 2.11 -13.17
CA ARG A 102 10.22 2.92 -13.99
C ARG A 102 10.30 2.42 -15.43
N TYR A 103 10.41 1.11 -15.64
CA TYR A 103 10.41 0.50 -16.97
C TYR A 103 9.11 0.80 -17.73
N LEU A 104 7.95 0.70 -17.06
CA LEU A 104 6.67 1.03 -17.68
C LEU A 104 6.62 2.48 -18.17
N ARG A 105 7.09 3.41 -17.33
CA ARG A 105 7.14 4.85 -17.67
C ARG A 105 8.03 5.12 -18.88
N LEU A 106 9.20 4.49 -18.94
CA LEU A 106 10.19 4.73 -20.00
C LEU A 106 9.79 4.10 -21.34
N TYR A 107 9.28 2.87 -21.33
CA TYR A 107 9.15 2.08 -22.55
C TYR A 107 7.72 1.64 -22.87
N SER A 108 6.91 1.35 -21.85
CA SER A 108 5.57 0.78 -22.06
C SER A 108 4.52 1.82 -22.42
N THR A 109 4.61 3.05 -21.91
CA THR A 109 3.66 4.11 -22.27
C THR A 109 3.66 4.39 -23.77
N ALA A 110 4.84 4.46 -24.39
CA ALA A 110 4.97 4.62 -25.84
C ALA A 110 4.55 3.35 -26.59
N ARG A 111 5.03 2.17 -26.16
CA ARG A 111 4.69 0.88 -26.79
C ARG A 111 3.19 0.61 -26.85
N PHE A 112 2.47 1.01 -25.81
CA PHE A 112 1.04 0.80 -25.69
C PHE A 112 0.23 2.07 -25.97
N ALA A 113 0.78 3.06 -26.66
CA ALA A 113 0.09 4.32 -26.94
C ALA A 113 -1.20 4.10 -27.74
N ASN A 114 -1.18 3.16 -28.68
CA ASN A 114 -2.34 2.84 -29.54
C ASN A 114 -3.41 1.98 -28.86
N LEU A 115 -3.12 1.40 -27.68
CA LEU A 115 -4.12 0.61 -26.95
C LEU A 115 -5.06 1.55 -26.18
N PRO A 116 -6.39 1.43 -26.37
CA PRO A 116 -7.33 2.28 -25.67
C PRO A 116 -7.30 1.98 -24.17
N ARG A 117 -7.30 3.04 -23.34
CA ARG A 117 -7.19 2.91 -21.87
C ARG A 117 -8.19 1.91 -21.28
N LYS A 118 -9.41 1.85 -21.83
CA LYS A 118 -10.48 0.93 -21.40
C LYS A 118 -10.04 -0.54 -21.39
N ARG A 119 -9.12 -0.96 -22.26
CA ARG A 119 -8.58 -2.33 -22.29
C ARG A 119 -7.83 -2.67 -21.01
N PHE A 120 -7.05 -1.74 -20.46
CA PHE A 120 -6.36 -1.96 -19.19
C PHE A 120 -7.33 -2.05 -18.02
N LEU A 121 -8.39 -1.23 -18.01
CA LEU A 121 -9.45 -1.34 -17.00
C LEU A 121 -10.22 -2.66 -17.13
N GLN A 122 -10.53 -3.10 -18.36
CA GLN A 122 -11.17 -4.40 -18.61
C GLN A 122 -10.30 -5.55 -18.11
N LEU A 123 -8.99 -5.55 -18.43
CA LEU A 123 -8.06 -6.56 -17.96
C LEU A 123 -7.97 -6.58 -16.44
N PHE A 124 -7.87 -5.42 -15.80
CA PHE A 124 -7.92 -5.29 -14.34
C PHE A 124 -9.20 -5.88 -13.74
N LEU A 125 -10.37 -5.54 -14.30
CA LEU A 125 -11.66 -6.02 -13.81
C LEU A 125 -11.82 -7.54 -14.00
N ILE A 126 -11.50 -8.05 -15.19
CA ILE A 126 -11.55 -9.50 -15.49
C ILE A 126 -10.64 -10.25 -14.53
N ASN A 127 -9.41 -9.78 -14.35
CA ASN A 127 -8.45 -10.42 -13.45
C ASN A 127 -8.93 -10.34 -11.99
N THR A 128 -9.39 -9.18 -11.51
CA THR A 128 -9.89 -9.01 -10.14
C THR A 128 -11.10 -9.88 -9.86
N VAL A 129 -12.08 -9.92 -10.76
CA VAL A 129 -13.27 -10.79 -10.64
C VAL A 129 -12.86 -12.26 -10.70
N GLY A 130 -11.93 -12.61 -11.59
CA GLY A 130 -11.37 -13.96 -11.68
C GLY A 130 -10.71 -14.41 -10.38
N LEU A 131 -9.79 -13.61 -9.83
CA LEU A 131 -9.12 -13.90 -8.56
C LEU A 131 -10.11 -14.00 -7.40
N GLY A 132 -11.02 -13.03 -7.27
CA GLY A 132 -12.02 -13.00 -6.21
C GLY A 132 -13.00 -14.17 -6.29
N GLY A 133 -13.48 -14.49 -7.50
CA GLY A 133 -14.35 -15.64 -7.75
C GLY A 133 -13.65 -16.96 -7.46
N THR A 134 -12.37 -17.10 -7.84
CA THR A 134 -11.58 -18.30 -7.56
C THR A 134 -11.36 -18.48 -6.06
N ALA A 135 -11.05 -17.40 -5.34
CA ALA A 135 -10.92 -17.42 -3.88
C ALA A 135 -12.26 -17.81 -3.23
N TRP A 136 -13.36 -17.21 -3.67
CA TRP A 136 -14.70 -17.51 -3.16
C TRP A 136 -15.08 -18.98 -3.35
N ILE A 137 -14.92 -19.52 -4.58
CA ILE A 137 -15.17 -20.93 -4.87
C ILE A 137 -14.32 -21.83 -3.98
N TYR A 138 -13.03 -21.54 -3.83
CA TYR A 138 -12.13 -22.31 -2.97
C TYR A 138 -12.63 -22.36 -1.52
N PHE A 139 -13.01 -21.22 -0.94
CA PHE A 139 -13.50 -21.15 0.44
C PHE A 139 -14.89 -21.76 0.64
N CYS A 140 -15.72 -21.83 -0.41
CA CYS A 140 -17.01 -22.51 -0.39
C CYS A 140 -16.85 -24.04 -0.50
N VAL A 141 -16.03 -24.53 -1.43
CA VAL A 141 -15.89 -25.96 -1.72
C VAL A 141 -14.94 -26.67 -0.74
N LYS A 142 -13.92 -25.96 -0.24
CA LYS A 142 -12.86 -26.50 0.65
C LYS A 142 -12.31 -27.86 0.17
N PRO A 143 -11.80 -27.93 -1.07
CA PRO A 143 -11.31 -29.19 -1.63
C PRO A 143 -10.19 -29.79 -0.77
N ALA A 144 -10.38 -31.02 -0.29
CA ALA A 144 -9.52 -31.66 0.71
C ALA A 144 -8.04 -31.84 0.30
N HIS A 145 -7.76 -31.89 -1.00
CA HIS A 145 -6.42 -32.16 -1.55
C HIS A 145 -5.79 -30.96 -2.25
N PHE A 146 -6.43 -29.79 -2.24
CA PHE A 146 -5.88 -28.61 -2.88
C PHE A 146 -5.19 -27.72 -1.85
N PRO A 147 -3.92 -27.33 -2.08
CA PRO A 147 -3.24 -26.40 -1.18
C PRO A 147 -3.93 -25.04 -1.23
N ASN A 148 -3.83 -24.30 -0.12
CA ASN A 148 -4.43 -22.97 0.00
C ASN A 148 -3.87 -22.02 -1.07
N PRO A 149 -4.69 -21.57 -2.04
CA PRO A 149 -4.21 -20.78 -3.16
C PRO A 149 -4.03 -19.30 -2.78
N THR A 150 -4.25 -18.90 -1.53
CA THR A 150 -4.15 -17.49 -1.08
C THR A 150 -2.83 -16.83 -1.50
N LEU A 151 -1.70 -17.54 -1.41
CA LEU A 151 -0.41 -17.00 -1.84
C LEU A 151 -0.40 -16.59 -3.33
N ILE A 152 -1.08 -17.34 -4.20
CA ILE A 152 -1.16 -17.01 -5.63
C ILE A 152 -2.29 -16.00 -5.89
N LEU A 153 -3.37 -16.04 -5.12
CA LEU A 153 -4.56 -15.24 -5.42
C LEU A 153 -4.51 -13.82 -4.84
N ILE A 154 -3.88 -13.61 -3.68
CA ILE A 154 -3.97 -12.35 -2.92
C ILE A 154 -2.63 -11.76 -2.49
N SER A 155 -1.51 -12.49 -2.58
CA SER A 155 -0.18 -11.98 -2.23
C SER A 155 0.29 -10.86 -3.16
N TYR A 156 1.10 -9.94 -2.65
CA TYR A 156 1.69 -8.85 -3.46
C TYR A 156 2.73 -9.36 -4.46
N THR A 157 3.30 -10.54 -4.24
CA THR A 157 4.19 -11.21 -5.20
C THR A 157 3.44 -11.99 -6.27
N SER A 158 2.12 -12.12 -6.16
CA SER A 158 1.33 -12.80 -7.18
C SER A 158 1.50 -12.13 -8.54
N PRO A 159 1.78 -12.89 -9.62
CA PRO A 159 1.85 -12.33 -10.96
C PRO A 159 0.53 -11.65 -11.37
N PHE A 160 -0.61 -12.13 -10.86
CA PHE A 160 -1.91 -11.54 -11.17
C PHE A 160 -2.14 -10.22 -10.43
N VAL A 161 -1.71 -10.13 -9.17
CA VAL A 161 -1.77 -8.87 -8.40
C VAL A 161 -0.81 -7.83 -9.01
N ILE A 162 0.39 -8.24 -9.41
CA ILE A 162 1.33 -7.38 -10.13
C ILE A 162 0.73 -6.93 -11.47
N LEU A 163 0.12 -7.83 -12.23
CA LEU A 163 -0.57 -7.48 -13.48
C LEU A 163 -1.68 -6.44 -13.24
N ASN A 164 -2.48 -6.60 -12.18
CA ASN A 164 -3.50 -5.62 -11.81
C ASN A 164 -2.89 -4.24 -11.52
N ALA A 165 -1.77 -4.19 -10.80
CA ALA A 165 -1.05 -2.93 -10.56
C ALA A 165 -0.56 -2.30 -11.87
N VAL A 166 0.03 -3.09 -12.79
CA VAL A 166 0.46 -2.62 -14.11
C VAL A 166 -0.72 -2.06 -14.92
N CYS A 167 -1.85 -2.78 -14.94
CA CYS A 167 -3.06 -2.34 -15.64
C CYS A 167 -3.59 -1.02 -15.08
N LEU A 168 -3.67 -0.86 -13.75
CA LEU A 168 -4.11 0.39 -13.14
C LEU A 168 -3.15 1.55 -13.43
N ILE A 169 -1.84 1.33 -13.34
CA ILE A 169 -0.83 2.35 -13.67
C ILE A 169 -1.01 2.82 -15.11
N LEU A 170 -1.11 1.90 -16.07
CA LEU A 170 -1.29 2.23 -17.48
C LEU A 170 -2.65 2.89 -17.74
N TYR A 171 -3.71 2.50 -17.03
CA TYR A 171 -5.02 3.13 -17.15
C TYR A 171 -4.97 4.61 -16.72
N PHE A 172 -4.49 4.87 -15.50
CA PHE A 172 -4.46 6.22 -14.92
C PHE A 172 -3.38 7.11 -15.54
N SER A 173 -2.28 6.56 -16.07
CA SER A 173 -1.25 7.36 -16.75
C SER A 173 -1.77 8.08 -18.01
N ARG A 174 -2.95 7.69 -18.52
CA ARG A 174 -3.63 8.28 -19.68
C ARG A 174 -4.82 9.17 -19.29
N ILE A 175 -4.92 9.53 -18.01
CA ILE A 175 -5.98 10.40 -17.49
C ILE A 175 -5.30 11.64 -16.91
N HIS A 176 -5.61 12.80 -17.49
CA HIS A 176 -5.23 14.08 -16.94
C HIS A 176 -6.42 14.64 -16.17
N LEU A 177 -6.35 14.58 -14.84
CA LEU A 177 -7.40 15.05 -13.95
C LEU A 177 -6.78 15.93 -12.87
N GLN A 178 -7.43 17.06 -12.59
CA GLN A 178 -7.10 17.92 -11.46
C GLN A 178 -8.38 18.17 -10.67
N SER A 179 -8.38 17.80 -9.40
CA SER A 179 -9.52 18.02 -8.51
C SER A 179 -9.01 18.22 -7.10
N LYS A 180 -9.49 19.28 -6.44
CA LYS A 180 -9.14 19.57 -5.04
C LYS A 180 -9.55 18.42 -4.12
N VAL A 181 -10.73 17.85 -4.32
CA VAL A 181 -11.24 16.73 -3.51
C VAL A 181 -10.40 15.48 -3.73
N ILE A 182 -10.07 15.14 -4.98
CA ILE A 182 -9.26 13.94 -5.27
C ILE A 182 -7.86 14.10 -4.70
N ASN A 183 -7.24 15.28 -4.85
CA ASN A 183 -5.91 15.55 -4.30
C ASN A 183 -5.92 15.49 -2.77
N TRP A 184 -6.98 16.01 -2.14
CA TRP A 184 -7.20 15.92 -0.70
C TRP A 184 -7.29 14.47 -0.21
N LEU A 185 -8.14 13.65 -0.85
CA LEU A 185 -8.27 12.22 -0.55
C LEU A 185 -6.94 11.47 -0.80
N ALA A 186 -6.25 11.77 -1.90
CA ALA A 186 -4.98 11.15 -2.24
C ALA A 186 -3.90 11.44 -1.18
N ALA A 187 -3.79 12.70 -0.73
CA ALA A 187 -2.90 13.08 0.36
C ALA A 187 -3.24 12.34 1.67
N GLY A 188 -4.53 12.16 1.96
CA GLY A 188 -5.03 11.45 3.15
C GLY A 188 -4.86 9.93 3.14
N SER A 189 -4.52 9.31 2.00
CA SER A 189 -4.44 7.84 1.88
C SER A 189 -3.38 7.23 2.82
N PHE A 190 -2.23 7.88 2.97
CA PHE A 190 -1.18 7.40 3.87
C PHE A 190 -1.55 7.63 5.35
N ALA A 191 -2.24 8.71 5.67
CA ALA A 191 -2.81 8.93 6.99
C ALA A 191 -3.80 7.83 7.39
N ALA A 192 -4.71 7.45 6.50
CA ALA A 192 -5.63 6.33 6.73
C ALA A 192 -4.89 5.02 7.01
N TYR A 193 -3.80 4.73 6.28
CA TYR A 193 -2.92 3.60 6.57
C TYR A 193 -2.34 3.66 7.98
N LEU A 194 -1.75 4.80 8.36
CA LEU A 194 -1.14 4.96 9.69
C LEU A 194 -2.15 4.77 10.82
N THR A 195 -3.39 5.22 10.65
CA THR A 195 -4.45 5.07 11.67
C THR A 195 -4.81 3.62 11.92
N HIS A 196 -5.28 2.89 10.90
CA HIS A 196 -5.83 1.54 11.11
C HIS A 196 -4.75 0.47 11.28
N GLN A 197 -3.52 0.73 10.84
CA GLN A 197 -2.39 -0.20 11.02
C GLN A 197 -1.55 0.10 12.27
N GLN A 198 -1.89 1.15 13.04
CA GLN A 198 -1.18 1.42 14.29
C GLN A 198 -1.34 0.25 15.27
N VAL A 199 -0.26 -0.15 15.94
CA VAL A 199 -0.21 -1.30 16.86
C VAL A 199 -1.30 -1.25 17.95
N PHE A 200 -1.65 -0.08 18.46
CA PHE A 200 -2.68 0.11 19.50
C PHE A 200 -4.12 0.11 18.96
N ILE A 201 -4.33 0.24 17.65
CA ILE A 201 -5.65 0.35 17.01
C ILE A 201 -5.96 -0.87 16.14
N ARG A 202 -4.94 -1.49 15.56
CA ARG A 202 -5.05 -2.54 14.55
C ARG A 202 -5.88 -3.73 15.01
N SER A 203 -5.66 -4.21 16.23
CA SER A 203 -6.46 -5.32 16.80
C SER A 203 -7.94 -4.95 16.89
N ASN A 204 -8.27 -3.80 17.49
CA ASN A 204 -9.64 -3.30 17.61
C ASN A 204 -10.32 -3.11 16.25
N TYR A 205 -9.58 -2.61 15.25
CA TYR A 205 -10.08 -2.50 13.88
C TYR A 205 -10.48 -3.87 13.32
N PHE A 206 -9.59 -4.86 13.36
CA PHE A 206 -9.89 -6.20 12.83
C PHE A 206 -11.00 -6.91 13.61
N GLU A 207 -11.03 -6.78 14.93
CA GLU A 207 -12.10 -7.33 15.76
C GLU A 207 -13.46 -6.70 15.46
N THR A 208 -13.49 -5.39 15.15
CA THR A 208 -14.72 -4.72 14.72
C THR A 208 -15.22 -5.29 13.40
N ILE A 209 -14.36 -5.42 12.39
CA ILE A 209 -14.72 -6.01 11.09
C ILE A 209 -15.16 -7.48 11.25
N ARG A 210 -14.45 -8.26 12.07
CA ARG A 210 -14.80 -9.66 12.39
C ARG A 210 -16.18 -9.74 13.03
N THR A 211 -16.47 -8.90 14.02
CA THR A 211 -17.77 -8.86 14.70
C THR A 211 -18.89 -8.52 13.73
N LEU A 212 -18.69 -7.53 12.85
CA LEU A 212 -19.66 -7.20 11.80
C LEU A 212 -19.90 -8.38 10.85
N SER A 213 -18.85 -9.12 10.48
CA SER A 213 -18.97 -10.28 9.58
C SER A 213 -19.77 -11.44 10.18
N LEU A 214 -19.73 -11.61 11.50
CA LEU A 214 -20.45 -12.66 12.21
C LEU A 214 -21.89 -12.27 12.53
N SER A 215 -22.16 -10.96 12.72
CA SER A 215 -23.44 -10.46 13.19
C SER A 215 -24.38 -9.99 12.08
N LEU A 216 -23.89 -9.78 10.85
CA LEU A 216 -24.68 -9.20 9.75
C LEU A 216 -24.79 -10.15 8.55
N PRO A 217 -25.93 -10.13 7.82
CA PRO A 217 -26.04 -10.79 6.52
C PRO A 217 -24.98 -10.27 5.52
N PRO A 218 -24.53 -11.07 4.53
CA PRO A 218 -23.38 -10.75 3.69
C PRO A 218 -23.43 -9.38 3.01
N LEU A 219 -24.57 -9.01 2.42
CA LEU A 219 -24.72 -7.71 1.76
C LEU A 219 -24.62 -6.53 2.74
N ILE A 220 -25.27 -6.67 3.91
CA ILE A 220 -25.26 -5.63 4.96
C ILE A 220 -23.86 -5.53 5.57
N PHE A 221 -23.17 -6.65 5.78
CA PHE A 221 -21.78 -6.68 6.20
C PHE A 221 -20.88 -5.88 5.24
N VAL A 222 -20.99 -6.11 3.93
CA VAL A 222 -20.17 -5.39 2.94
C VAL A 222 -20.41 -3.88 3.03
N LEU A 223 -21.67 -3.45 3.13
CA LEU A 223 -22.01 -2.03 3.26
C LEU A 223 -21.52 -1.44 4.59
N ALA A 224 -21.68 -2.16 5.70
CA ALA A 224 -21.23 -1.73 7.01
C ALA A 224 -19.70 -1.64 7.10
N ALA A 225 -18.98 -2.64 6.58
CA ALA A 225 -17.52 -2.64 6.51
C ALA A 225 -17.00 -1.50 5.62
N ALA A 226 -17.62 -1.27 4.46
CA ALA A 226 -17.30 -0.13 3.61
C ALA A 226 -17.54 1.21 4.33
N GLY A 227 -18.63 1.31 5.10
CA GLY A 227 -18.92 2.46 5.97
C GLY A 227 -17.81 2.69 7.00
N VAL A 228 -17.41 1.67 7.75
CA VAL A 228 -16.32 1.76 8.74
C VAL A 228 -15.01 2.20 8.09
N ILE A 229 -14.64 1.59 6.97
CA ILE A 229 -13.41 1.92 6.23
C ILE A 229 -13.46 3.37 5.75
N LEU A 230 -14.58 3.80 5.16
CA LEU A 230 -14.77 5.17 4.69
C LEU A 230 -14.71 6.17 5.84
N THR A 231 -15.33 5.88 6.97
CA THR A 231 -15.27 6.73 8.17
C THR A 231 -13.83 6.88 8.65
N ILE A 232 -13.09 5.77 8.82
CA ILE A 232 -11.68 5.83 9.24
C ILE A 232 -10.86 6.63 8.22
N PHE A 233 -11.09 6.42 6.93
CA PHE A 233 -10.38 7.13 5.86
C PHE A 233 -10.62 8.63 5.93
N LEU A 234 -11.89 9.07 6.00
CA LEU A 234 -12.26 10.47 6.02
C LEU A 234 -11.80 11.18 7.30
N LEU A 235 -11.93 10.53 8.46
CA LEU A 235 -11.42 11.08 9.72
C LEU A 235 -9.90 11.22 9.68
N SER A 236 -9.19 10.19 9.21
CA SER A 236 -7.73 10.24 9.07
C SER A 236 -7.29 11.32 8.10
N SER A 237 -7.94 11.45 6.94
CA SER A 237 -7.63 12.47 5.94
C SER A 237 -7.86 13.89 6.48
N SER A 238 -8.93 14.07 7.25
CA SER A 238 -9.24 15.34 7.92
C SER A 238 -8.20 15.70 8.97
N LEU A 239 -7.77 14.72 9.78
CA LEU A 239 -6.73 14.93 10.80
C LEU A 239 -5.35 15.24 10.20
N ASP A 240 -5.05 14.72 9.01
CA ASP A 240 -3.76 15.00 8.35
C ASP A 240 -3.61 16.49 8.00
N HIS A 241 -4.70 17.23 7.85
CA HIS A 241 -4.67 18.69 7.63
C HIS A 241 -4.07 19.44 8.81
N CYS A 242 -4.38 18.99 10.03
CA CYS A 242 -3.78 19.55 11.24
C CYS A 242 -2.26 19.33 11.23
N ARG A 243 -1.81 18.14 10.83
CA ARG A 243 -0.38 17.84 10.68
C ARG A 243 0.28 18.73 9.62
N GLU A 244 -0.33 18.91 8.45
CA GLU A 244 0.20 19.78 7.40
C GLU A 244 0.44 21.19 7.91
N TRP A 245 -0.55 21.75 8.59
CA TRP A 245 -0.46 23.08 9.19
C TRP A 245 0.67 23.17 10.23
N ILE A 246 0.80 22.18 11.12
CA ILE A 246 1.90 22.11 12.10
C ILE A 246 3.25 22.05 11.39
N TRP A 247 3.37 21.23 10.35
CA TRP A 247 4.61 21.09 9.59
C TRP A 247 5.07 22.39 8.94
N ILE A 248 4.14 23.14 8.32
CA ILE A 248 4.43 24.44 7.72
C ILE A 248 4.98 25.42 8.76
N LYS A 249 4.37 25.46 9.95
CA LYS A 249 4.86 26.31 11.06
C LYS A 249 6.26 25.93 11.51
N ILE A 250 6.55 24.63 11.66
CA ILE A 250 7.88 24.14 12.01
C ILE A 250 8.90 24.57 10.95
N LEU A 251 8.58 24.41 9.66
CA LEU A 251 9.47 24.80 8.56
C LEU A 251 9.74 26.31 8.55
N HIS A 252 8.72 27.15 8.75
CA HIS A 252 8.89 28.59 8.83
C HIS A 252 9.82 28.99 9.97
N HIS A 253 9.69 28.36 11.13
CA HIS A 253 10.57 28.63 12.27
C HIS A 253 12.02 28.19 12.01
N VAL A 254 12.24 27.00 11.44
CA VAL A 254 13.58 26.48 11.13
C VAL A 254 14.27 27.32 10.05
N ASN A 255 13.54 27.74 9.01
CA ASN A 255 14.10 28.56 7.94
C ASN A 255 14.35 30.00 8.37
N GLY A 256 13.48 30.58 9.23
CA GLY A 256 13.70 31.89 9.81
C GLY A 256 14.91 31.98 10.76
N ILE A 257 15.43 30.84 11.24
CA ILE A 257 16.69 30.76 12.01
C ILE A 257 17.91 30.77 11.07
N LYS A 258 17.77 30.39 9.79
CA LYS A 258 18.88 30.38 8.82
C LYS A 258 19.14 31.73 8.15
N GLU A 259 18.22 32.68 8.26
CA GLU A 259 18.33 34.04 7.69
C GLU A 259 18.78 35.10 8.72
N LYS A 260 19.31 34.67 9.88
CA LYS A 260 19.94 35.52 10.89
C LYS A 260 21.36 35.05 11.16
#